data_AF-A0A8X6J2L3-F1
#
_entry.id   AF-A0A8X6J2L3-F1
#
_cell.length_a   1.000
_cell.length_b   1.000
_cell.length_c   1.000
_cell.angle_alpha   90.00
_cell.angle_beta   90.00
_cell.angle_gamma   90.00
#
_symmetry.space_group_name_H-M   'P 1'
#
loop_
_entity.id
_entity.type
_entity.pdbx_description
1 polymer ?
#
loop_
_entity_poly.entity_id
_entity_poly.type
_entity_poly.pdbx_seq_one_letter_code
_entity_poly.pdbx_strand_id
1 'polypeptide(L)'
;MAEDLSSNLQSYQIQLQQVEAALTNEPDNEELLKLRKDLQEVIILTTELITANTEKNSSSVDYGVSNKDSSSSHSWKAGDRCLAPWSEDGQYYEAVIDDITEDGQCTVSFSAYGNTDVCDAEQLRLLDKDHRDFAEGSSKSRKQLLQAQKDYKKKKAQKKAQRMKQLEEEREKEKVKWHSFNAKAFNKKGHVKKSIFASPDNINGRVGIGTCGIGGRPMTEFQQQEKWRRGPAGGILGNIKAGAASLKGHHSSH
;
A
#
# COMPACT_ATOMS: atom_id res chain seq x y z
N MET A 1 12.50 13.31 -5.38
CA MET A 1 11.68 12.10 -5.65
C MET A 1 12.24 11.28 -6.81
N ALA A 2 12.61 11.87 -7.95
CA ALA A 2 13.23 11.13 -9.06
C ALA A 2 14.60 10.51 -8.70
N GLU A 3 15.44 11.22 -7.93
CA GLU A 3 16.74 10.71 -7.46
C GLU A 3 16.64 9.52 -6.49
N ASP A 4 15.55 9.46 -5.72
CA ASP A 4 15.31 8.34 -4.80
C ASP A 4 14.88 7.09 -5.59
N LEU A 5 14.07 7.27 -6.63
CA LEU A 5 13.67 6.17 -7.53
C LEU A 5 14.85 5.62 -8.34
N SER A 6 15.77 6.47 -8.81
CA SER A 6 16.96 6.01 -9.55
C SER A 6 17.94 5.25 -8.66
N SER A 7 18.13 5.68 -7.41
CA SER A 7 18.92 4.93 -6.42
C SER A 7 18.30 3.56 -6.10
N ASN A 8 16.97 3.52 -5.92
CA ASN A 8 16.24 2.27 -5.71
C ASN A 8 16.36 1.34 -6.92
N LEU A 9 16.24 1.85 -8.15
CA LEU A 9 16.45 1.08 -9.39
C LEU A 9 17.83 0.41 -9.40
N GLN A 10 18.89 1.17 -9.09
CA GLN A 10 20.25 0.64 -9.05
C GLN A 10 20.39 -0.49 -8.01
N SER A 11 19.72 -0.36 -6.86
CA SER A 11 19.71 -1.42 -5.85
C SER A 11 19.03 -2.71 -6.35
N TYR A 12 17.92 -2.60 -7.08
CA TYR A 12 17.22 -3.75 -7.66
C TYR A 12 18.03 -4.42 -8.77
N GLN A 13 18.78 -3.65 -9.58
CA GLN A 13 19.69 -4.20 -10.58
C GLN A 13 20.81 -5.04 -9.95
N ILE A 14 21.39 -4.56 -8.84
CA ILE A 14 22.43 -5.31 -8.11
C ILE A 14 21.85 -6.59 -7.52
N GLN A 15 20.64 -6.54 -6.94
CA GLN A 15 19.96 -7.72 -6.43
C GLN A 15 19.67 -8.74 -7.54
N LEU A 16 19.22 -8.28 -8.72
CA LEU A 16 19.00 -9.13 -9.88
C LEU A 16 20.30 -9.83 -10.30
N GLN A 17 21.41 -9.09 -10.37
CA GLN A 17 22.71 -9.65 -10.71
C GLN A 17 23.17 -10.71 -9.70
N GLN A 18 22.93 -10.49 -8.41
CA GLN A 18 23.26 -11.46 -7.37
C GLN A 18 22.40 -12.73 -7.50
N VAL A 19 21.12 -12.58 -7.82
CA VAL A 19 20.20 -13.71 -8.07
C VAL A 19 20.60 -14.47 -9.33
N GLU A 20 20.98 -13.78 -10.40
CA GLU A 20 21.48 -14.41 -11.62
C GLU A 20 22.81 -15.15 -11.38
N ALA A 21 23.72 -14.59 -10.59
CA ALA A 21 24.93 -15.29 -10.16
C ALA A 21 24.61 -16.54 -9.32
N ALA A 22 23.62 -16.47 -8.43
CA ALA A 22 23.16 -17.66 -7.68
C ALA A 22 22.55 -18.71 -8.61
N LEU A 23 21.77 -18.31 -9.62
CA LEU A 23 21.21 -19.18 -10.65
C LEU A 23 22.27 -19.85 -11.54
N THR A 24 23.47 -19.26 -11.70
CA THR A 24 24.56 -19.95 -12.41
C THR A 24 25.07 -21.19 -11.65
N ASN A 25 24.97 -21.18 -10.32
CA ASN A 25 25.34 -22.33 -9.48
C ASN A 25 24.17 -23.29 -9.27
N GLU A 26 22.93 -22.78 -9.21
CA GLU A 26 21.70 -23.55 -9.00
C GLU A 26 20.63 -23.21 -10.06
N PRO A 27 20.76 -23.73 -11.29
CA PRO A 27 19.90 -23.33 -12.42
C PRO A 27 18.43 -23.77 -12.29
N ASP A 28 18.16 -24.85 -11.56
CA ASP A 28 16.80 -25.42 -11.39
C ASP A 28 16.09 -24.96 -10.10
N ASN A 29 16.63 -23.96 -9.40
CA ASN A 29 16.01 -23.44 -8.18
C ASN A 29 14.80 -22.56 -8.52
N GLU A 30 13.60 -23.12 -8.38
CA GLU A 30 12.32 -22.46 -8.70
C GLU A 30 12.12 -21.14 -7.95
N GLU A 31 12.60 -21.04 -6.70
CA GLU A 31 12.49 -19.82 -5.88
C GLU A 31 13.34 -18.68 -6.46
N LEU A 32 14.56 -18.98 -6.89
CA LEU A 32 15.45 -17.99 -7.52
C LEU A 32 14.94 -17.57 -8.90
N LEU A 33 14.36 -18.50 -9.68
CA LEU A 33 13.73 -18.19 -10.97
C LEU A 33 12.52 -17.27 -10.81
N LYS A 34 11.70 -17.49 -9.77
CA LYS A 34 10.58 -16.62 -9.45
C LYS A 34 11.05 -15.24 -8.98
N LEU A 35 12.01 -15.19 -8.05
CA LEU A 35 12.58 -13.94 -7.56
C LEU A 35 13.22 -13.11 -8.69
N ARG A 36 13.90 -13.76 -9.64
CA ARG A 36 14.44 -13.10 -10.84
C ARG A 36 13.33 -12.41 -11.65
N LYS A 37 12.21 -13.10 -11.91
CA LYS A 37 11.08 -12.52 -12.65
C LYS A 37 10.45 -11.35 -11.90
N ASP A 38 10.20 -11.53 -10.61
CA ASP A 38 9.62 -10.48 -9.76
C ASP A 38 10.52 -9.23 -9.74
N LEU A 39 11.85 -9.39 -9.62
CA LEU A 39 12.81 -8.28 -9.69
C LEU A 39 12.86 -7.61 -11.07
N GLN A 40 12.76 -8.39 -12.16
CA GLN A 40 12.67 -7.82 -13.50
C GLN A 40 11.41 -6.97 -13.67
N GLU A 41 10.25 -7.42 -13.20
CA GLU A 41 9.00 -6.64 -13.23
C GLU A 41 9.13 -5.34 -12.43
N VAL A 42 9.73 -5.39 -11.24
CA VAL A 42 9.95 -4.18 -10.42
C VAL A 42 10.88 -3.19 -11.12
N ILE A 43 11.95 -3.65 -11.74
CA ILE A 43 12.87 -2.79 -12.50
C ILE A 43 12.13 -2.14 -13.67
N ILE A 44 11.33 -2.89 -14.42
CA ILE A 44 10.54 -2.36 -15.55
C ILE A 44 9.60 -1.26 -15.07
N LEU A 45 8.78 -1.54 -14.06
CA LEU A 45 7.83 -0.56 -13.52
C LEU A 45 8.55 0.68 -12.97
N THR A 46 9.69 0.50 -12.32
CA THR A 46 10.48 1.63 -11.78
C THR A 46 11.11 2.45 -12.91
N THR A 47 11.62 1.81 -13.96
CA THR A 47 12.14 2.50 -15.15
C THR A 47 11.04 3.30 -15.84
N GLU A 48 9.85 2.72 -16.03
CA GLU A 48 8.69 3.41 -16.61
C GLU A 48 8.26 4.61 -15.76
N LEU A 49 8.25 4.47 -14.43
CA LEU A 49 7.95 5.59 -13.54
C LEU A 49 9.01 6.70 -13.60
N ILE A 50 10.29 6.36 -13.70
CA ILE A 50 11.36 7.34 -13.87
C ILE A 50 11.24 8.04 -15.22
N THR A 51 11.04 7.29 -16.31
CA THR A 51 10.86 7.84 -17.66
C THR A 51 9.64 8.76 -17.71
N ALA A 52 8.48 8.31 -17.20
CA ALA A 52 7.26 9.13 -17.16
C ALA A 52 7.41 10.37 -16.25
N ASN A 53 8.23 10.29 -15.20
CA ASN A 53 8.46 11.43 -14.32
C ASN A 53 9.52 12.39 -14.89
N THR A 54 10.50 11.88 -15.65
CA THR A 54 11.44 12.69 -16.45
C THR A 54 10.73 13.37 -17.60
N GLU A 55 9.83 12.70 -18.31
CA GLU A 55 9.01 13.28 -19.38
C GLU A 55 8.05 14.35 -18.84
N LYS A 56 7.53 14.19 -17.61
CA LYS A 56 6.72 15.21 -16.93
C LYS A 56 7.51 16.38 -16.35
N ASN A 57 8.78 16.16 -16.00
CA ASN A 57 9.65 17.20 -15.42
C ASN A 57 10.59 17.85 -16.47
N SER A 58 10.59 17.30 -17.69
CA SER A 58 11.27 17.82 -18.88
C SER A 58 10.25 18.25 -19.94
N SER A 59 9.10 18.80 -19.52
CA SER A 59 8.28 19.69 -20.36
C SER A 59 8.95 21.06 -20.51
N SER A 60 10.21 21.01 -20.91
CA SER A 60 10.97 22.01 -21.63
C SER A 60 11.88 21.20 -22.55
N VAL A 61 11.57 21.26 -23.85
CA VAL A 61 12.34 20.79 -25.04
C VAL A 61 12.48 19.27 -25.34
N ASP A 62 11.51 18.77 -26.12
CA ASP A 62 11.60 18.08 -27.44
C ASP A 62 12.60 16.90 -27.73
N TYR A 63 12.03 15.75 -28.16
CA TYR A 63 12.23 15.03 -29.46
C TYR A 63 12.08 13.51 -29.31
N GLY A 64 11.00 12.94 -29.89
CA GLY A 64 10.67 11.51 -29.87
C GLY A 64 9.70 11.11 -30.98
N VAL A 65 10.13 11.30 -32.22
CA VAL A 65 9.47 11.09 -33.52
C VAL A 65 8.64 9.80 -33.64
N SER A 66 7.33 9.99 -33.79
CA SER A 66 6.40 9.24 -34.65
C SER A 66 5.14 10.10 -34.69
N ASN A 67 4.84 10.89 -35.71
CA ASN A 67 4.58 10.46 -37.07
C ASN A 67 4.34 11.74 -37.89
N LYS A 68 4.82 11.77 -39.13
CA LYS A 68 4.28 12.54 -40.26
C LYS A 68 3.59 13.88 -39.93
N ASP A 69 4.32 14.95 -40.22
CA ASP A 69 3.87 16.03 -41.10
C ASP A 69 2.40 16.45 -40.90
N SER A 70 2.21 17.53 -40.18
CA SER A 70 1.69 18.70 -40.85
C SER A 70 1.89 19.93 -39.96
N SER A 71 2.75 20.84 -40.40
CA SER A 71 2.36 22.25 -40.50
C SER A 71 1.13 22.33 -41.42
N SER A 72 0.05 21.66 -41.03
CA SER A 72 -1.20 21.73 -41.76
C SER A 72 -1.56 23.17 -41.55
N SER A 73 -1.63 23.87 -42.66
CA SER A 73 -2.31 25.14 -42.79
C SER A 73 -3.75 24.89 -42.33
N HIS A 74 -3.94 24.75 -41.02
CA HIS A 74 -5.23 24.61 -40.40
C HIS A 74 -5.81 25.99 -40.54
N SER A 75 -6.81 26.12 -41.41
CA SER A 75 -7.57 27.35 -41.52
C SER A 75 -8.39 27.47 -40.24
N TRP A 76 -7.78 28.08 -39.23
CA TRP A 76 -8.42 28.44 -37.99
C TRP A 76 -9.65 29.31 -38.27
N LYS A 77 -10.70 29.14 -37.46
CA LYS A 77 -11.88 29.99 -37.44
C LYS A 77 -12.28 30.26 -36.00
N ALA A 78 -13.03 31.35 -35.80
CA ALA A 78 -13.70 31.62 -34.54
C ALA A 78 -14.53 30.39 -34.10
N GLY A 79 -14.40 30.04 -32.82
CA GLY A 79 -15.01 28.88 -32.17
C GLY A 79 -14.17 27.60 -32.17
N ASP A 80 -13.04 27.54 -32.88
CA ASP A 80 -12.16 26.37 -32.82
C ASP A 80 -11.40 26.30 -31.50
N ARG A 81 -11.20 25.08 -31.00
CA ARG A 81 -10.39 24.82 -29.81
C ARG A 81 -8.95 24.58 -30.23
N CYS A 82 -8.03 25.25 -29.55
CA CYS A 82 -6.61 25.20 -29.84
C CYS A 82 -5.80 25.17 -28.54
N LEU A 83 -4.51 24.90 -28.70
CA LEU A 83 -3.51 25.17 -27.68
C LEU A 83 -2.82 26.48 -28.07
N ALA A 84 -2.97 27.49 -27.22
CA ALA A 84 -2.41 28.83 -27.44
C ALA A 84 -1.32 29.14 -26.41
N PRO A 85 -0.23 29.82 -26.80
CA PRO A 85 0.79 30.28 -25.86
C PRO A 85 0.22 31.39 -24.96
N TRP A 86 0.45 31.30 -23.66
CA TRP A 86 0.10 32.37 -22.72
C TRP A 86 1.24 33.38 -22.59
N SER A 87 0.93 34.67 -22.70
CA SER A 87 1.92 35.75 -22.73
C SER A 87 2.80 35.87 -21.47
N GLU A 88 2.36 35.36 -20.31
CA GLU A 88 3.15 35.45 -19.07
C GLU A 88 4.30 34.44 -18.98
N ASP A 89 4.09 33.21 -19.46
CA ASP A 89 5.05 32.10 -19.29
C ASP A 89 5.46 31.42 -20.60
N GLY A 90 4.83 31.77 -21.72
CA GLY A 90 5.03 31.16 -23.03
C GLY A 90 4.55 29.71 -23.12
N GLN A 91 3.84 29.21 -22.11
CA GLN A 91 3.33 27.83 -22.09
C GLN A 91 2.01 27.74 -22.84
N TYR A 92 1.74 26.55 -23.39
CA TYR A 92 0.55 26.31 -24.19
C TYR A 92 -0.59 25.81 -23.33
N TYR A 93 -1.71 26.54 -23.35
CA TYR A 93 -2.91 26.19 -22.61
C TYR A 93 -4.11 26.02 -23.54
N GLU A 94 -5.12 25.29 -23.06
CA GLU A 94 -6.38 25.09 -23.77
C GLU A 94 -7.14 26.41 -23.89
N ALA A 95 -7.38 26.80 -25.14
CA ALA A 95 -8.08 28.02 -25.46
C ALA A 95 -9.12 27.81 -26.57
N VAL A 96 -10.04 28.75 -26.68
CA VAL A 96 -11.02 28.85 -27.77
C VAL A 96 -10.70 30.11 -28.56
N ILE A 97 -10.66 30.00 -29.88
CA ILE A 97 -10.48 31.17 -30.75
C ILE A 97 -11.77 31.98 -30.73
N ASP A 98 -11.71 33.22 -30.29
CA ASP A 98 -12.86 34.13 -30.30
C ASP A 98 -12.97 34.85 -31.65
N ASP A 99 -11.85 35.36 -32.17
CA ASP A 99 -11.80 36.05 -33.46
C ASP A 99 -10.42 35.98 -34.13
N ILE A 100 -10.38 36.16 -35.46
CA ILE A 100 -9.15 36.16 -36.27
C ILE A 100 -9.12 37.42 -37.13
N THR A 101 -8.13 38.26 -36.91
CA THR A 101 -7.89 39.50 -37.66
C THR A 101 -7.27 39.20 -39.03
N GLU A 102 -7.51 40.08 -40.01
CA GLU A 102 -6.93 39.98 -41.37
C GLU A 102 -5.39 40.01 -41.36
N ASP A 103 -4.79 40.61 -40.33
CA ASP A 103 -3.33 40.70 -40.13
C ASP A 103 -2.69 39.37 -39.65
N GLY A 104 -3.47 38.32 -39.44
CA GLY A 104 -2.98 36.99 -39.01
C GLY A 104 -2.93 36.78 -37.49
N GLN A 105 -3.33 37.79 -36.71
CA GLN A 105 -3.47 37.71 -35.27
C GLN A 105 -4.82 37.12 -34.87
N CYS A 106 -4.85 36.30 -33.82
CA CYS A 106 -6.06 35.71 -33.27
C CYS A 106 -6.23 36.07 -31.80
N THR A 107 -7.48 36.33 -31.41
CA THR A 107 -7.87 36.53 -30.01
C THR A 107 -8.38 35.20 -29.46
N VAL A 108 -7.82 34.72 -28.37
CA VAL A 108 -8.15 33.43 -27.77
C VAL A 108 -8.58 33.59 -26.31
N SER A 109 -9.55 32.80 -25.86
CA SER A 109 -10.01 32.74 -24.47
C SER A 109 -9.59 31.43 -23.80
N PHE A 110 -8.85 31.53 -22.69
CA PHE A 110 -8.36 30.37 -21.94
C PHE A 110 -9.47 29.73 -21.10
N SER A 111 -9.77 28.46 -21.35
CA SER A 111 -10.92 27.77 -20.75
C SER A 111 -10.81 27.59 -19.23
N ALA A 112 -9.60 27.57 -18.68
CA ALA A 112 -9.37 27.36 -17.25
C ALA A 112 -9.57 28.63 -16.40
N TYR A 113 -9.30 29.82 -16.96
CA TYR A 113 -9.23 31.07 -16.20
C TYR A 113 -10.20 32.15 -16.70
N GLY A 114 -10.71 32.01 -17.93
CA GLY A 114 -11.60 33.01 -18.54
C GLY A 114 -10.88 34.28 -19.01
N ASN A 115 -9.55 34.29 -18.96
CA ASN A 115 -8.73 35.38 -19.49
C ASN A 115 -8.60 35.26 -21.01
N THR A 116 -8.49 36.39 -21.68
CA THR A 116 -8.28 36.48 -23.13
C THR A 116 -6.87 36.96 -23.44
N ASP A 117 -6.28 36.46 -24.53
CA ASP A 117 -4.95 36.87 -25.00
C ASP A 117 -4.91 36.93 -26.53
N VAL A 118 -3.92 37.65 -27.07
CA VAL A 118 -3.74 37.85 -28.51
C VAL A 118 -2.44 37.20 -28.95
N CYS A 119 -2.52 36.23 -29.87
CA CYS A 119 -1.36 35.50 -30.39
C CYS A 119 -1.47 35.31 -31.91
N ASP A 120 -0.38 34.90 -32.56
CA ASP A 120 -0.40 34.63 -34.00
C ASP A 120 -1.02 33.27 -34.31
N ALA A 121 -1.80 33.18 -35.39
CA ALA A 121 -2.44 31.92 -35.79
C ALA A 121 -1.43 30.79 -36.10
N GLU A 122 -0.20 31.15 -36.48
CA GLU A 122 0.91 30.21 -36.71
C GLU A 122 1.45 29.58 -35.42
N GLN A 123 1.28 30.27 -34.29
CA GLN A 123 1.70 29.77 -32.98
C GLN A 123 0.65 28.83 -32.39
N LEU A 124 -0.58 28.79 -32.90
CA LEU A 124 -1.60 27.89 -32.40
C LEU A 124 -1.29 26.43 -32.75
N ARG A 125 -1.50 25.55 -31.78
CA ARG A 125 -1.38 24.10 -31.95
C ARG A 125 -2.75 23.44 -31.95
N LEU A 126 -2.86 22.35 -32.70
CA LEU A 126 -4.04 21.49 -32.68
C LEU A 126 -4.21 20.90 -31.29
N LEU A 127 -5.42 21.04 -30.75
CA LEU A 127 -5.84 20.28 -29.58
C LEU A 127 -6.17 18.86 -30.07
N ASP A 128 -5.37 17.88 -29.66
CA ASP A 128 -5.54 16.50 -30.12
C ASP A 128 -6.98 16.02 -29.83
N LYS A 129 -7.64 15.52 -30.88
CA LYS A 129 -9.07 15.19 -30.85
C LYS A 129 -9.37 13.98 -29.95
N ASP A 130 -8.36 13.34 -29.39
CA ASP A 130 -8.51 12.22 -28.44
C ASP A 130 -9.08 12.65 -27.07
N HIS A 131 -9.18 13.95 -26.79
CA HIS A 131 -9.96 14.47 -25.65
C HIS A 131 -11.35 14.99 -26.07
N ARG A 132 -11.94 14.48 -27.17
CA ARG A 132 -13.30 14.82 -27.63
C ARG A 132 -14.35 13.70 -27.55
N ASP A 133 -14.13 12.60 -26.83
CA ASP A 133 -15.15 11.52 -26.76
C ASP A 133 -15.62 11.15 -25.34
N PHE A 134 -16.03 12.12 -24.52
CA PHE A 134 -16.84 11.84 -23.33
C PHE A 134 -18.09 12.71 -23.13
N ALA A 135 -18.54 13.41 -24.17
CA ALA A 135 -19.83 14.08 -24.22
C ALA A 135 -20.26 14.15 -25.70
N GLU A 136 -20.81 13.11 -26.31
CA GLU A 136 -22.27 13.00 -26.42
C GLU A 136 -22.78 11.61 -26.91
N GLY A 137 -21.91 10.60 -27.10
CA GLY A 137 -22.28 9.30 -27.71
C GLY A 137 -22.44 8.08 -26.78
N SER A 138 -22.00 8.17 -25.51
CA SER A 138 -21.78 6.99 -24.63
C SER A 138 -22.81 6.82 -23.49
N SER A 139 -23.89 7.59 -23.46
CA SER A 139 -24.85 7.60 -22.33
C SER A 139 -25.50 6.24 -22.05
N LYS A 140 -25.63 5.38 -23.06
CA LYS A 140 -26.15 4.00 -22.90
C LYS A 140 -25.06 3.02 -22.42
N SER A 141 -23.84 3.12 -22.93
CA SER A 141 -22.72 2.22 -22.59
C SER A 141 -22.20 2.46 -21.18
N ARG A 142 -22.01 3.73 -20.78
CA ARG A 142 -21.64 4.09 -19.40
C ARG A 142 -22.71 3.66 -18.39
N LYS A 143 -24.00 3.80 -18.72
CA LYS A 143 -25.11 3.36 -17.87
C LYS A 143 -25.15 1.83 -17.73
N GLN A 144 -24.92 1.08 -18.82
CA GLN A 144 -24.83 -0.38 -18.78
C GLN A 144 -23.63 -0.86 -17.95
N LEU A 145 -22.46 -0.22 -18.07
CA LEU A 145 -21.28 -0.57 -17.28
C LEU A 145 -21.49 -0.31 -15.78
N LEU A 146 -22.11 0.82 -15.43
CA LEU A 146 -22.46 1.14 -14.04
C LEU A 146 -23.49 0.13 -13.47
N GLN A 147 -24.46 -0.30 -14.27
CA GLN A 147 -25.42 -1.33 -13.88
C GLN A 147 -24.74 -2.68 -13.67
N ALA A 148 -23.87 -3.10 -14.59
CA ALA A 148 -23.09 -4.34 -14.47
C ALA A 148 -22.18 -4.33 -13.22
N GLN A 149 -21.56 -3.20 -12.87
CA GLN A 149 -20.79 -3.07 -11.64
C GLN A 149 -21.67 -3.17 -10.38
N LYS A 150 -22.85 -2.54 -10.37
CA LYS A 150 -23.80 -2.63 -9.26
C LYS A 150 -24.31 -4.06 -9.08
N ASP A 151 -24.64 -4.75 -10.17
CA ASP A 151 -25.11 -6.14 -10.15
C ASP A 151 -24.01 -7.10 -9.72
N TYR A 152 -22.76 -6.87 -10.15
CA TYR A 152 -21.60 -7.61 -9.66
C TYR A 152 -21.38 -7.42 -8.15
N LYS A 153 -21.42 -6.19 -7.66
CA LYS A 153 -21.29 -5.88 -6.22
C LYS A 153 -22.42 -6.52 -5.41
N LYS A 154 -23.67 -6.44 -5.89
CA LYS A 154 -24.84 -7.06 -5.25
C LYS A 154 -24.71 -8.59 -5.21
N LYS A 155 -24.29 -9.23 -6.29
CA LYS A 155 -24.06 -10.69 -6.37
C LYS A 155 -22.96 -11.13 -5.40
N LYS A 156 -21.86 -10.36 -5.30
CA LYS A 156 -20.77 -10.64 -4.35
C LYS A 156 -21.24 -10.48 -2.89
N ALA A 157 -22.01 -9.45 -2.59
CA ALA A 157 -22.59 -9.22 -1.26
C ALA A 157 -23.57 -10.34 -0.85
N GLN A 158 -24.45 -10.75 -1.77
CA GLN A 158 -25.40 -11.85 -1.54
C GLN A 158 -24.69 -13.18 -1.29
N LYS A 159 -23.67 -13.52 -2.09
CA LYS A 159 -22.87 -14.74 -1.88
C LYS A 159 -22.17 -14.75 -0.52
N LYS A 160 -21.66 -13.59 -0.08
CA LYS A 160 -21.07 -13.44 1.26
C LYS A 160 -22.12 -13.59 2.36
N ALA A 161 -23.27 -12.94 2.23
CA ALA A 161 -24.36 -13.03 3.19
C ALA A 161 -24.91 -14.46 3.31
N GLN A 162 -25.03 -15.18 2.20
CA GLN A 162 -25.45 -16.59 2.20
C GLN A 162 -24.44 -17.48 2.92
N ARG A 163 -23.14 -17.28 2.68
CA ARG A 163 -22.08 -18.02 3.40
C ARG A 163 -22.14 -17.76 4.91
N MET A 164 -22.33 -16.50 5.31
CA MET A 164 -22.47 -16.14 6.73
C MET A 164 -23.72 -16.77 7.35
N LYS A 165 -24.86 -16.72 6.64
CA LYS A 165 -26.11 -17.35 7.09
C LYS A 165 -25.98 -18.87 7.24
N GLN A 166 -25.31 -19.54 6.31
CA GLN A 166 -25.05 -20.99 6.41
C GLN A 166 -24.22 -21.33 7.64
N LEU A 167 -23.15 -20.58 7.88
CA LEU A 167 -22.30 -20.76 9.07
C LEU A 167 -23.09 -20.52 10.37
N GLU A 168 -23.96 -19.52 10.39
CA GLU A 168 -24.80 -19.22 11.56
C GLU A 168 -25.87 -20.30 11.80
N GLU A 169 -26.49 -20.81 10.73
CA GLU A 169 -27.45 -21.91 10.81
C GLU A 169 -26.76 -23.22 11.28
N GLU A 170 -25.54 -23.49 10.83
CA GLU A 170 -24.73 -24.61 11.35
C GLU A 170 -24.45 -24.43 12.85
N ARG A 171 -24.04 -23.24 13.26
CA ARG A 171 -23.85 -22.91 14.69
C ARG A 171 -25.13 -23.05 15.50
N GLU A 172 -26.28 -22.67 14.95
CA GLU A 172 -27.57 -22.81 15.61
C GLU A 172 -27.99 -24.27 15.70
N LYS A 173 -27.77 -25.07 14.65
CA LYS A 173 -27.98 -26.53 14.69
C LYS A 173 -27.10 -27.19 15.74
N GLU A 174 -25.84 -26.80 15.86
CA GLU A 174 -24.95 -27.28 16.91
C GLU A 174 -25.46 -26.88 18.31
N LYS A 175 -25.91 -25.63 18.48
CA LYS A 175 -26.53 -25.16 19.73
C LYS A 175 -27.78 -25.98 20.07
N VAL A 176 -28.69 -26.20 19.12
CA VAL A 176 -29.91 -27.00 19.31
C VAL A 176 -29.56 -28.46 19.62
N LYS A 177 -28.58 -29.03 18.91
CA LYS A 177 -28.08 -30.38 19.16
C LYS A 177 -27.52 -30.51 20.58
N TRP A 178 -26.71 -29.55 21.03
CA TRP A 178 -26.21 -29.49 22.40
C TRP A 178 -27.34 -29.30 23.42
N HIS A 179 -28.28 -28.41 23.15
CA HIS A 179 -29.45 -28.20 24.01
C HIS A 179 -30.28 -29.49 24.15
N SER A 180 -30.45 -30.25 23.06
CA SER A 180 -31.16 -31.54 23.07
C SER A 180 -30.40 -32.62 23.85
N PHE A 181 -29.06 -32.62 23.79
CA PHE A 181 -28.20 -33.49 24.60
C PHE A 181 -28.33 -33.15 26.10
N ASN A 182 -28.31 -31.85 26.42
CA ASN A 182 -28.48 -31.35 27.78
C ASN A 182 -29.85 -31.71 28.36
N ALA A 183 -30.93 -31.47 27.62
CA ALA A 183 -32.30 -31.81 28.04
C ALA A 183 -32.47 -33.32 28.30
N LYS A 184 -31.80 -34.18 27.52
CA LYS A 184 -31.79 -35.64 27.74
C LYS A 184 -31.01 -36.04 29.01
N ALA A 185 -30.03 -35.25 29.44
CA ALA A 185 -29.26 -35.52 30.65
C ALA A 185 -30.03 -35.17 31.94
N PHE A 186 -30.88 -34.15 31.92
CA PHE A 186 -31.65 -33.69 33.08
C PHE A 186 -33.00 -34.40 33.30
N ASN A 187 -33.48 -35.20 32.33
CA ASN A 187 -34.71 -35.99 32.48
C ASN A 187 -34.55 -37.30 33.28
N LYS A 188 -33.35 -37.62 33.78
CA LYS A 188 -33.18 -38.69 34.78
C LYS A 188 -33.48 -38.11 36.16
N LYS A 189 -34.50 -38.65 36.85
CA LYS A 189 -34.85 -38.31 38.24
C LYS A 189 -33.62 -38.51 39.16
N GLY A 190 -32.91 -37.41 39.44
CA GLY A 190 -31.76 -37.35 40.33
C GLY A 190 -31.23 -35.92 40.42
N HIS A 191 -30.84 -35.49 41.63
CA HIS A 191 -30.37 -34.14 41.89
C HIS A 191 -29.02 -33.88 41.20
N VAL A 192 -29.02 -33.09 40.11
CA VAL A 192 -27.80 -32.73 39.37
C VAL A 192 -27.15 -31.51 40.01
N LYS A 193 -25.96 -31.68 40.59
CA LYS A 193 -25.14 -30.59 41.14
C LYS A 193 -24.72 -29.64 40.00
N LYS A 194 -24.92 -28.33 40.17
CA LYS A 194 -24.54 -27.29 39.19
C LYS A 194 -23.04 -27.37 38.90
N SER A 195 -22.65 -27.36 37.62
CA SER A 195 -21.25 -27.45 37.19
C SER A 195 -20.45 -26.25 37.69
N ILE A 196 -19.26 -26.51 38.25
CA ILE A 196 -18.28 -25.49 38.68
C ILE A 196 -17.72 -24.65 37.52
N PHE A 197 -18.04 -25.01 36.27
CA PHE A 197 -17.66 -24.28 35.05
C PHE A 197 -18.84 -23.57 34.38
N ALA A 198 -20.04 -23.58 34.99
CA ALA A 198 -21.16 -22.82 34.48
C ALA A 198 -20.87 -21.32 34.60
N SER A 199 -21.16 -20.55 33.54
CA SER A 199 -21.10 -19.09 33.63
C SER A 199 -22.05 -18.64 34.74
N PRO A 200 -21.54 -17.95 35.78
CA PRO A 200 -22.39 -17.43 36.84
C PRO A 200 -23.37 -16.39 36.29
N ASP A 201 -24.59 -16.33 36.86
CA ASP A 201 -25.68 -15.44 36.39
C ASP A 201 -25.45 -13.93 36.67
N ASN A 202 -24.29 -13.55 37.21
CA ASN A 202 -23.95 -12.17 37.54
C ASN A 202 -23.05 -11.53 36.47
N ILE A 203 -23.33 -10.27 36.11
CA ILE A 203 -22.59 -9.45 35.12
C ILE A 203 -21.07 -9.36 35.38
N ASN A 204 -20.60 -9.60 36.61
CA ASN A 204 -19.18 -9.57 36.97
C ASN A 204 -18.52 -10.95 37.09
N GLY A 205 -19.23 -12.03 36.80
CA GLY A 205 -18.72 -13.38 37.05
C GLY A 205 -17.82 -13.90 35.93
N ARG A 206 -16.52 -14.04 36.21
CA ARG A 206 -15.54 -14.69 35.33
C ARG A 206 -15.32 -16.14 35.72
N VAL A 207 -15.32 -17.04 34.75
CA VAL A 207 -14.95 -18.46 34.92
C VAL A 207 -13.46 -18.59 34.58
N GLY A 208 -12.62 -18.76 35.59
CA GLY A 208 -11.17 -18.96 35.41
C GLY A 208 -10.84 -20.45 35.34
N ILE A 209 -10.10 -20.87 34.31
CA ILE A 209 -9.36 -22.14 34.34
C ILE A 209 -8.12 -21.89 35.20
N GLY A 210 -8.05 -22.53 36.37
CA GLY A 210 -6.82 -22.59 37.16
C GLY A 210 -6.85 -21.95 38.55
N THR A 211 -7.99 -21.45 39.05
CA THR A 211 -8.08 -21.07 40.48
C THR A 211 -9.23 -21.79 41.15
N CYS A 212 -8.90 -22.66 42.10
CA CYS A 212 -9.87 -23.21 43.04
C CYS A 212 -10.42 -22.05 43.89
N GLY A 213 -11.59 -21.53 43.52
CA GLY A 213 -12.48 -20.79 44.42
C GLY A 213 -12.03 -19.42 44.93
N ILE A 214 -10.90 -18.85 44.49
CA ILE A 214 -10.45 -17.52 44.93
C ILE A 214 -10.65 -16.54 43.77
N GLY A 215 -11.87 -16.01 43.66
CA GLY A 215 -12.16 -14.88 42.80
C GLY A 215 -11.44 -13.62 43.30
N GLY A 216 -10.81 -12.88 42.40
CA GLY A 216 -10.33 -11.52 42.68
C GLY A 216 -8.81 -11.30 42.76
N ARG A 217 -7.98 -12.34 42.62
CA ARG A 217 -6.53 -12.14 42.48
C ARG A 217 -6.14 -11.96 41.01
N PRO A 218 -5.47 -10.85 40.63
CA PRO A 218 -4.92 -10.72 39.29
C PRO A 218 -3.83 -11.77 39.07
N MET A 219 -3.67 -12.19 37.81
CA MET A 219 -2.60 -13.07 37.35
C MET A 219 -1.25 -12.43 37.71
N THR A 220 -0.43 -13.13 38.50
CA THR A 220 0.98 -12.85 38.87
C THR A 220 1.51 -11.44 38.57
N GLU A 221 1.68 -10.62 39.60
CA GLU A 221 2.41 -9.36 39.51
C GLU A 221 3.91 -9.64 39.29
N PHE A 222 4.46 -9.18 38.16
CA PHE A 222 5.86 -9.36 37.80
C PHE A 222 6.71 -8.30 38.51
N GLN A 223 7.56 -8.72 39.45
CA GLN A 223 8.47 -7.84 40.16
C GLN A 223 9.69 -7.55 39.28
N GLN A 224 9.76 -6.33 38.73
CA GLN A 224 10.85 -5.91 37.85
C GLN A 224 12.14 -5.74 38.67
N GLN A 225 13.16 -6.55 38.37
CA GLN A 225 14.46 -6.47 39.06
C GLN A 225 15.17 -5.15 38.75
N GLU A 226 15.80 -4.55 39.77
CA GLU A 226 16.51 -3.28 39.66
C GLU A 226 17.71 -3.37 38.71
N LYS A 227 17.74 -2.45 37.74
CA LYS A 227 18.85 -2.25 36.79
C LYS A 227 20.03 -1.56 37.48
N TRP A 228 21.15 -2.27 37.64
CA TRP A 228 22.41 -1.68 38.09
C TRP A 228 22.85 -0.58 37.12
N ARG A 229 22.94 0.67 37.60
CA ARG A 229 23.50 1.78 36.85
C ARG A 229 25.02 1.81 37.02
N ARG A 230 25.77 1.72 35.94
CA ARG A 230 27.14 2.28 35.90
C ARG A 230 27.10 3.61 35.15
N GLY A 231 27.37 4.69 35.88
CA GLY A 231 27.76 5.98 35.34
C GLY A 231 29.22 6.00 34.87
N PRO A 232 29.68 7.08 34.21
CA PRO A 232 30.63 7.02 33.10
C PRO A 232 32.11 7.21 33.49
N ALA A 233 32.97 6.68 32.62
CA ALA A 233 34.33 7.12 32.24
C ALA A 233 35.34 7.57 33.32
N GLY A 234 36.46 6.84 33.45
CA GLY A 234 37.68 7.35 34.07
C GLY A 234 38.77 6.31 34.40
N GLY A 235 39.70 6.11 33.46
CA GLY A 235 41.15 5.79 33.62
C GLY A 235 41.70 4.92 34.76
N ILE A 236 42.23 3.75 34.37
CA ILE A 236 43.59 3.19 34.59
C ILE A 236 44.31 3.43 35.95
N LEU A 237 44.72 2.31 36.58
CA LEU A 237 46.06 1.96 37.10
C LEU A 237 45.85 0.65 37.91
N GLY A 238 46.29 -0.53 37.44
CA GLY A 238 47.69 -0.91 37.34
C GLY A 238 48.24 -1.21 38.75
N ASN A 239 48.37 -2.49 39.11
CA ASN A 239 49.54 -2.97 39.87
C ASN A 239 49.61 -4.51 39.90
N ILE A 240 50.78 -4.97 39.46
CA ILE A 240 51.27 -6.34 39.39
C ILE A 240 52.27 -6.46 40.55
N LYS A 241 52.19 -7.50 41.40
CA LYS A 241 53.42 -8.08 42.00
C LYS A 241 53.19 -9.43 42.71
N ALA A 242 53.88 -10.42 42.14
CA ALA A 242 54.77 -11.41 42.76
C ALA A 242 54.32 -12.21 43.99
N GLY A 243 54.45 -13.54 43.85
CA GLY A 243 54.25 -14.51 44.93
C GLY A 243 55.48 -14.76 45.81
N ALA A 244 55.31 -15.68 46.75
CA ALA A 244 56.37 -16.49 47.36
C ALA A 244 55.73 -17.67 48.12
N ALA A 245 56.28 -18.85 47.89
CA ALA A 245 56.00 -20.07 48.64
C ALA A 245 56.61 -20.02 50.05
N SER A 246 56.01 -20.73 51.01
CA SER A 246 56.77 -21.33 52.13
C SER A 246 56.00 -22.48 52.77
N LEU A 247 56.54 -23.70 52.60
CA LEU A 247 56.29 -24.85 53.46
C LEU A 247 57.04 -24.66 54.80
N LYS A 248 56.40 -25.01 55.91
CA LYS A 248 56.96 -25.86 57.00
C LYS A 248 55.91 -26.06 58.09
N GLY A 249 55.61 -27.32 58.39
CA GLY A 249 54.80 -27.71 59.55
C GLY A 249 55.61 -27.72 60.86
N HIS A 250 54.93 -28.00 61.97
CA HIS A 250 55.31 -28.90 63.08
C HIS A 250 54.21 -28.79 64.18
N HIS A 251 53.54 -29.90 64.57
CA HIS A 251 53.56 -30.50 65.94
C HIS A 251 52.58 -29.81 66.94
N SER A 252 51.85 -30.43 67.87
CA SER A 252 51.62 -31.80 68.36
C SER A 252 50.46 -31.74 69.39
N SER A 253 49.71 -32.85 69.53
CA SER A 253 49.06 -33.40 70.75
C SER A 253 48.18 -32.53 71.66
N HIS A 254 46.90 -32.90 71.79
CA HIS A 254 46.42 -33.74 72.90
C HIS A 254 45.08 -34.41 72.56
#